data_AF-X0X557-F1
#
_entry.id   AF-X0X557-F1
#
_cell.length_a   1.000
_cell.length_b   1.000
_cell.length_c   1.000
_cell.angle_alpha   90.00
_cell.angle_beta   90.00
_cell.angle_gamma   90.00
#
_symmetry.space_group_name_H-M   'P 1'
#
loop_
_entity.id
_entity.type
_entity.pdbx_description
1 polymer ?
#
loop_
_entity_poly.entity_id
_entity_poly.type
_entity_poly.pdbx_seq_one_letter_code
_entity_poly.pdbx_strand_id
1 'polypeptide(L)' 'MPHIIKIDQQNPDKDTVDIISKLISKGKTFVYPTETFYAIGALYDDETSINKIFDIKERDL' A
#
# COMPACT_ATOMS: atom_id res chain seq x y z
N MET A 1 -6.74 -10.97 5.83
CA MET A 1 -7.79 -10.34 5.01
C MET A 1 -7.40 -8.90 4.71
N PRO A 2 -7.58 -8.42 3.47
CA PRO A 2 -7.33 -7.03 3.12
C PRO A 2 -8.39 -6.11 3.75
N HIS A 3 -7.98 -4.92 4.19
CA HIS A 3 -8.89 -3.85 4.58
C HIS A 3 -9.01 -2.88 3.41
N ILE A 4 -10.25 -2.63 2.95
CA ILE A 4 -10.51 -1.78 1.79
C ILE A 4 -10.91 -0.40 2.29
N ILE A 5 -10.11 0.61 1.93
CA ILE A 5 -10.38 2.02 2.22
C ILE A 5 -10.78 2.69 0.90
N LYS A 6 -11.97 3.28 0.86
CA LYS A 6 -12.42 4.09 -0.28
C LYS A 6 -11.95 5.52 -0.08
N ILE A 7 -11.35 6.10 -1.13
CA ILE A 7 -10.88 7.48 -1.14
C ILE A 7 -11.29 8.15 -2.45
N ASP A 8 -11.64 9.43 -2.38
CA ASP A 8 -11.83 10.25 -3.58
C ASP A 8 -10.45 10.63 -4.14
N GLN A 9 -10.19 10.26 -5.39
CA GLN A 9 -8.89 10.50 -6.04
C GLN A 9 -8.69 11.96 -6.47
N GLN A 10 -9.78 12.70 -6.71
CA GLN A 10 -9.72 14.11 -7.12
C GLN A 10 -9.71 15.04 -5.90
N ASN A 11 -10.36 14.62 -4.81
CA ASN A 11 -10.42 15.39 -3.57
C ASN A 11 -10.30 14.49 -2.32
N PRO A 12 -9.10 13.95 -2.03
CA PRO A 12 -8.89 13.05 -0.91
C PRO A 12 -9.09 13.74 0.44
N ASP A 13 -9.92 13.14 1.30
CA ASP A 13 -10.15 13.58 2.68
C ASP A 13 -8.89 13.42 3.53
N LYS A 14 -8.54 14.47 4.29
CA LYS A 14 -7.31 14.51 5.09
C LYS A 14 -7.27 13.45 6.19
N ASP A 15 -8.37 13.23 6.89
CA ASP A 15 -8.42 12.26 7.99
C ASP A 15 -8.19 10.83 7.47
N THR A 16 -8.72 10.53 6.28
CA THR A 16 -8.50 9.27 5.57
C THR A 16 -7.03 9.11 5.18
N VAL A 17 -6.40 10.16 4.65
CA VAL A 17 -4.97 10.16 4.30
C VAL A 17 -4.10 9.96 5.56
N ASP A 18 -4.45 10.59 6.68
CA ASP A 18 -3.73 10.43 7.95
C ASP A 18 -3.85 9.00 8.50
N ILE A 19 -5.02 8.37 8.36
CA ILE A 19 -5.22 6.96 8.72
C ILE A 19 -4.35 6.05 7.83
N ILE A 20 -4.36 6.27 6.51
CA ILE A 20 -3.52 5.50 5.56
C ILE A 20 -2.05 5.66 5.90
N SER A 21 -1.58 6.89 6.17
CA SER A 21 -0.19 7.17 6.52
C SER A 21 0.24 6.45 7.80
N LYS A 22 -0.62 6.41 8.82
CA LYS A 22 -0.39 5.63 10.05
C LYS A 22 -0.39 4.12 9.84
N LEU A 23 -1.08 3.61 8.82
CA LEU A 23 -1.04 2.20 8.46
C LEU A 23 0.25 1.86 7.72
N ILE A 24 0.67 2.70 6.79
CA ILE A 24 1.93 2.55 6.04
C ILE A 24 3.12 2.54 7.01
N SER A 25 3.18 3.49 7.95
CA SER A 25 4.28 3.60 8.93
C SER A 25 4.40 2.42 9.90
N LYS A 26 3.39 1.54 9.95
CA LYS A 26 3.40 0.31 10.77
C LYS A 26 3.96 -0.91 10.02
N GLY A 27 4.65 -0.71 8.89
CA GLY A 27 5.24 -1.80 8.11
C GLY A 27 4.17 -2.70 7.49
N LYS A 28 3.27 -2.11 6.69
CA LYS A 28 2.21 -2.84 5.99
C LYS A 28 2.45 -2.81 4.49
N THR A 29 2.17 -3.92 3.82
CA THR A 29 1.97 -3.95 2.37
C THR A 29 0.58 -3.40 2.03
N PHE A 30 0.49 -2.54 1.02
CA PHE A 30 -0.77 -1.92 0.58
C PHE A 30 -0.88 -1.89 -0.94
N VAL A 31 -2.12 -1.80 -1.43
CA VAL A 31 -2.43 -1.68 -2.86
C VAL A 31 -3.01 -0.28 -3.10
N TYR A 32 -2.52 0.44 -4.10
CA TYR A 32 -2.93 1.82 -4.36
C TYR A 32 -3.05 2.10 -5.86
N PRO A 33 -3.94 3.02 -6.26
CA PRO A 33 -4.09 3.41 -7.66
C PRO A 33 -2.90 4.29 -8.09
N THR A 34 -2.48 4.13 -9.35
CA THR A 34 -1.63 5.10 -10.05
C THR A 34 -2.35 5.59 -11.31
N GLU A 35 -1.71 6.47 -12.07
CA GLU A 35 -2.17 6.92 -13.39
C GLU A 35 -2.26 5.80 -14.45
N THR A 36 -1.53 4.70 -14.26
CA THR A 36 -1.44 3.59 -15.22
C THR A 36 -2.12 2.33 -14.71
N PHE A 37 -1.64 1.76 -13.61
CA PHE A 37 -2.14 0.49 -13.05
C PHE A 37 -2.12 0.53 -11.52
N TYR A 38 -2.81 -0.41 -10.90
CA TYR A 38 -2.66 -0.59 -9.45
C TYR A 38 -1.25 -1.09 -9.10
N ALA A 39 -0.66 -0.47 -8.09
CA ALA A 39 0.64 -0.84 -7.55
C ALA A 39 0.49 -1.49 -6.17
N ILE A 40 1.49 -2.28 -5.81
CA ILE A 40 1.65 -2.86 -4.48
C ILE A 40 2.88 -2.22 -3.85
N GLY A 41 2.71 -1.58 -2.70
CA GLY A 41 3.75 -0.83 -1.99
C GLY A 41 4.00 -1.36 -0.58
N ALA A 42 5.18 -1.02 -0.06
CA ALA A 42 5.65 -1.29 1.31
C ALA A 42 6.63 -0.17 1.72
N LEU A 43 7.03 -0.11 2.98
CA LEU A 43 8.18 0.71 3.39
C LEU A 43 9.46 0.15 2.77
N TYR A 44 10.38 1.04 2.39
CA TYR A 44 11.60 0.67 1.66
C TYR A 44 12.63 -0.08 2.51
N ASP A 45 12.54 0.05 3.84
CA ASP A 45 13.40 -0.56 4.84
C ASP A 45 12.70 -1.71 5.61
N ASP A 46 11.50 -2.08 5.20
CA ASP A 46 10.75 -3.22 5.76
C ASP A 46 10.89 -4.45 4.85
N GLU A 47 11.97 -5.21 5.06
CA GLU A 47 12.28 -6.43 4.31
C GLU A 47 11.14 -7.46 4.36
N THR A 48 10.41 -7.55 5.48
CA THR A 48 9.28 -8.48 5.62
C THR A 48 8.14 -8.10 4.68
N SER A 49 7.79 -6.80 4.63
CA SER A 49 6.76 -6.31 3.72
C SER A 49 7.20 -6.35 2.25
N ILE A 50 8.50 -6.17 1.97
CA ILE A 50 9.06 -6.29 0.62
C ILE A 50 8.99 -7.73 0.13
N ASN A 51 9.44 -8.72 0.91
CA ASN A 51 9.38 -10.13 0.53
C ASN A 51 7.94 -10.57 0.25
N LYS A 52 6.98 -10.06 1.03
CA LYS A 52 5.55 -10.30 0.76
C LYS A 52 5.09 -9.76 -0.60
N ILE A 53 5.65 -8.65 -1.10
CA ILE A 53 5.37 -8.17 -2.46
C ILE A 53 5.90 -9.15 -3.50
N PHE A 54 7.09 -9.71 -3.30
CA PHE A 54 7.65 -10.72 -4.21
C PHE A 54 6.76 -11.96 -4.25
N ASP A 55 6.34 -12.46 -3.09
CA ASP A 55 5.44 -13.61 -2.97
C ASP A 55 4.11 -13.37 -3.70
N ILE A 56 3.46 -12.22 -3.46
CA ILE A 56 2.17 -11.87 -4.10
C ILE A 56 2.31 -11.76 -5.62
N LYS A 57 3.44 -11.25 -6.10
CA LYS A 57 3.69 -11.01 -7.52
C LYS A 57 4.36 -12.19 -8.22
N GLU A 58 4.61 -13.28 -7.49
CA GLU A 58 5.33 -14.46 -7.98
C GLU A 58 6.64 -14.08 -8.67
N ARG A 59 7.39 -13.16 -8.04
CA ARG A 59 8.68 -12.70 -8.56
C ARG A 59 9.79 -13.57 -8.02
N ASP A 60 10.67 -14.00 -8.92
CA ASP A 60 11.94 -14.60 -8.53
C ASP A 60 12.79 -13.57 -7.76
N LEU A 61 13.46 -14.05 -6.70
CA LEU A 61 14.41 -13.29 -5.88
C LEU A 61 15.77 -13.16 -6.57
#